data_AF-A0A946AND1-F1
#
_entry.id   AF-A0A946AND1-F1
#
_cell.length_a   1.000
_cell.length_b   1.000
_cell.length_c   1.000
_cell.angle_alpha   90.00
_cell.angle_beta   90.00
_cell.angle_gamma   90.00
#
_symmetry.space_group_name_H-M   'P 1'
#
loop_
_entity.id
_entity.type
_entity.pdbx_description
1 polymer ?
#
loop_
_entity_poly.entity_id
_entity_poly.type
_entity_poly.pdbx_seq_one_letter_code
_entity_poly.pdbx_strand_id
1 'polypeptide(L)'
;MKKLFLFFILTFLLIGCSPTINQPLFSKSNNPKELIKSKYGEPSSVMLTNDGREIWEFDFRSPIKSNRTVIFDGNNSILENKKHYKVFHMVTGLNKSGYIFIGLLFGFYFINGPIKPIG
;
A
#
# COMPACT_ATOMS: atom_id res chain seq x y z
N MET A 1 -31.29 -9.62 5.42
CA MET A 1 -30.20 -8.95 4.66
C MET A 1 -29.35 -8.00 5.51
N LYS A 2 -29.94 -7.14 6.37
CA LYS A 2 -29.18 -6.20 7.23
C LYS A 2 -28.11 -6.86 8.14
N LYS A 3 -28.42 -8.03 8.74
CA LYS A 3 -27.46 -8.77 9.60
C LYS A 3 -26.26 -9.35 8.84
N LEU A 4 -26.46 -9.75 7.57
CA LEU A 4 -25.39 -10.27 6.71
C LEU A 4 -24.44 -9.15 6.26
N PHE A 5 -24.98 -7.96 5.99
CA PHE A 5 -24.21 -6.77 5.68
C PHE A 5 -23.39 -6.31 6.89
N LEU A 6 -23.97 -6.32 8.09
CA LEU A 6 -23.25 -6.00 9.33
C LEU A 6 -22.10 -6.98 9.60
N PHE A 7 -22.32 -8.27 9.32
CA PHE A 7 -21.28 -9.30 9.41
C PHE A 7 -20.15 -9.06 8.40
N PHE A 8 -20.47 -8.68 7.17
CA PHE A 8 -19.49 -8.29 6.15
C PHE A 8 -18.68 -7.05 6.53
N ILE A 9 -19.30 -6.04 7.15
CA ILE A 9 -18.59 -4.87 7.68
C ILE A 9 -17.63 -5.29 8.79
N LEU A 10 -18.09 -6.15 9.69
CA LEU A 10 -17.29 -6.62 10.83
C LEU A 10 -16.08 -7.45 10.37
N THR A 11 -16.24 -8.30 9.36
CA THR A 11 -15.11 -9.07 8.80
C THR A 11 -14.09 -8.19 8.08
N PHE A 12 -14.53 -7.12 7.39
CA PHE A 12 -13.62 -6.16 6.77
C PHE A 12 -12.83 -5.31 7.77
N LEU A 13 -13.41 -5.00 8.93
CA LEU A 13 -12.72 -4.26 10.01
C LEU A 13 -11.66 -5.11 10.73
N LEU A 14 -11.84 -6.44 10.77
CA LEU A 14 -10.93 -7.36 11.45
C LEU A 14 -9.76 -7.85 10.58
N ILE A 15 -9.82 -7.65 9.25
CA ILE A 15 -8.68 -7.91 8.37
C ILE A 15 -7.69 -6.74 8.52
N GLY A 16 -6.89 -6.80 9.58
CA GLY A 16 -5.80 -5.88 9.82
C GLY A 16 -4.91 -5.79 8.58
N CYS A 17 -4.90 -4.63 7.93
CA CYS A 17 -3.98 -4.39 6.83
C CYS A 17 -2.56 -4.34 7.41
N SER A 18 -1.67 -5.20 6.92
CA SER A 18 -0.26 -5.14 7.33
C SER A 18 0.28 -3.72 7.03
N PRO A 19 0.95 -3.07 8.00
CA PRO A 19 1.59 -1.76 7.80
C PRO A 19 2.58 -1.78 6.65
N THR A 20 3.16 -2.94 6.36
CA THR A 20 4.16 -3.11 5.31
C THR A 20 3.70 -4.15 4.30
N ILE A 21 3.80 -3.81 3.02
CA ILE A 21 3.48 -4.73 1.92
C ILE A 21 4.66 -4.85 0.95
N ASN A 22 4.84 -6.05 0.39
CA ASN A 22 5.79 -6.30 -0.66
C ASN A 22 5.28 -5.71 -1.99
N GLN A 23 6.23 -5.27 -2.81
CA GLN A 23 6.00 -4.69 -4.14
C GLN A 23 6.76 -5.51 -5.18
N PRO A 24 6.43 -5.37 -6.47
CA PRO A 24 7.14 -6.07 -7.53
C PRO A 24 8.64 -5.76 -7.54
N LEU A 25 9.45 -6.78 -7.80
CA LEU A 25 10.91 -6.68 -7.91
C LEU A 25 11.39 -6.25 -9.31
N PHE A 26 10.47 -6.11 -10.27
CA PHE A 26 10.79 -5.69 -11.64
C PHE A 26 11.91 -6.52 -12.31
N SER A 27 11.87 -7.84 -12.13
CA SER A 27 12.91 -8.78 -12.58
C SER A 27 13.22 -8.80 -14.09
N LYS A 28 12.39 -8.15 -14.92
CA LYS A 28 12.60 -7.99 -16.37
C LYS A 28 13.27 -6.68 -16.76
N SER A 29 13.55 -5.78 -15.81
CA SER A 29 14.16 -4.49 -16.09
C SER A 29 15.66 -4.62 -16.28
N ASN A 30 16.18 -4.08 -17.39
CA ASN A 30 17.63 -4.00 -17.63
C ASN A 30 18.30 -2.92 -16.76
N ASN A 31 17.53 -1.96 -16.25
CA ASN A 31 18.00 -0.91 -15.34
C ASN A 31 17.00 -0.69 -14.18
N PRO A 32 17.00 -1.58 -13.18
CA PRO A 32 16.03 -1.53 -12.08
C PRO A 32 16.17 -0.28 -11.21
N LYS A 33 17.38 0.25 -11.02
CA LYS A 33 17.61 1.48 -10.24
C LYS A 33 16.96 2.70 -10.88
N GLU A 34 17.15 2.89 -12.19
CA GLU A 34 16.50 3.96 -12.94
C GLU A 34 14.98 3.83 -12.94
N LEU A 35 14.46 2.60 -13.07
CA LEU A 35 13.02 2.34 -12.96
C LEU A 35 12.46 2.70 -11.56
N ILE A 36 13.20 2.42 -10.50
CA ILE A 36 12.81 2.81 -9.14
C ILE A 36 12.79 4.33 -9.00
N LYS A 37 13.81 5.02 -9.52
CA LYS A 37 13.87 6.49 -9.52
C LYS A 37 12.73 7.13 -10.31
N SER A 38 12.44 6.62 -11.51
CA SER A 38 11.35 7.16 -12.34
C SER A 38 9.98 7.00 -11.66
N LYS A 39 9.80 5.94 -10.86
CA LYS A 39 8.54 5.67 -10.18
C LYS A 39 8.38 6.42 -8.86
N TYR A 40 9.46 6.57 -8.08
CA TYR A 40 9.38 7.06 -6.70
C TYR A 40 10.04 8.43 -6.48
N GLY A 41 10.91 8.86 -7.39
CA GLY A 41 11.79 10.02 -7.27
C GLY A 41 13.19 9.61 -6.79
N GLU A 42 13.98 10.60 -6.36
CA GLU A 42 15.26 10.35 -5.71
C GLU A 42 15.06 9.77 -4.29
N PRO A 43 15.91 8.84 -3.84
CA PRO A 43 15.86 8.33 -2.49
C PRO A 43 16.23 9.43 -1.48
N SER A 44 15.64 9.34 -0.30
CA SER A 44 15.95 10.22 0.83
C SER A 44 17.28 9.85 1.48
N SER A 45 17.61 8.56 1.48
CA SER A 45 18.90 8.05 1.95
C SER A 45 19.33 6.86 1.09
N VAL A 46 20.65 6.69 0.96
CA VAL A 46 21.27 5.51 0.32
C VAL A 46 22.34 5.00 1.27
N MET A 47 22.25 3.72 1.64
CA MET A 47 23.20 3.06 2.52
C MET A 47 23.83 1.87 1.79
N LEU A 48 25.16 1.82 1.78
CA LEU A 48 25.91 0.66 1.31
C LEU A 48 26.26 -0.23 2.50
N THR A 49 25.99 -1.52 2.36
CA THR A 49 26.31 -2.54 3.36
C THR A 49 27.63 -3.22 3.04
N ASN A 50 28.29 -3.79 4.06
CA ASN A 50 29.56 -4.48 3.88
C ASN A 50 29.47 -5.73 2.98
N ASP A 51 28.28 -6.30 2.83
CA ASP A 51 28.01 -7.43 1.93
C ASP A 51 27.61 -6.99 0.51
N GLY A 52 27.81 -5.72 0.17
CA GLY A 52 27.64 -5.19 -1.19
C GLY A 52 26.19 -4.87 -1.56
N ARG A 53 25.24 -4.94 -0.62
CA ARG A 53 23.86 -4.50 -0.86
C ARG A 53 23.74 -2.99 -0.71
N GLU A 54 22.83 -2.43 -1.49
CA GLU A 54 22.49 -1.02 -1.45
C GLU A 54 21.04 -0.85 -1.02
N ILE A 55 20.83 -0.13 0.10
CA ILE A 55 19.52 0.10 0.69
C ILE A 55 19.11 1.53 0.38
N TRP A 56 17.98 1.69 -0.30
CA TRP A 56 17.38 2.98 -0.62
C TRP A 56 16.14 3.19 0.24
N GLU A 57 16.11 4.29 0.98
CA GLU A 57 14.94 4.70 1.73
C GLU A 57 14.27 5.89 1.08
N PHE A 58 12.94 5.88 1.09
CA PHE A 58 12.11 6.93 0.54
C PHE A 58 11.14 7.41 1.61
N ASP A 59 11.48 8.53 2.23
CA ASP A 59 10.68 9.20 3.24
C ASP A 59 9.93 10.36 2.62
N PHE A 60 8.63 10.16 2.41
CA PHE A 60 7.79 11.20 1.85
C PHE A 60 7.22 12.06 2.96
N ARG A 61 7.19 13.38 2.80
CA ARG A 61 6.53 14.27 3.77
C ARG A 61 5.01 14.11 3.76
N SER A 62 4.43 13.93 2.58
CA SER A 62 2.97 13.80 2.41
C SER A 62 2.39 12.68 3.28
N PRO A 63 1.26 12.91 3.99
CA PRO A 63 0.59 11.86 4.76
C PRO A 63 -0.05 10.79 3.86
N ILE A 64 -0.31 11.10 2.58
CA ILE A 64 -0.95 10.24 1.58
C ILE A 64 0.09 9.41 0.81
N LYS A 65 1.35 9.83 0.78
CA LYS A 65 2.41 9.08 0.11
C LYS A 65 3.10 8.19 1.14
N SER A 66 3.01 6.88 0.94
CA SER A 66 3.60 5.87 1.82
C SER A 66 5.10 5.77 1.62
N ASN A 67 5.86 5.60 2.71
CA ASN A 67 7.32 5.44 2.66
C ASN A 67 7.70 4.12 2.00
N ARG A 68 8.95 4.00 1.55
CA ARG A 68 9.44 2.79 0.87
C ARG A 68 10.86 2.48 1.25
N THR A 69 11.17 1.19 1.20
CA THR A 69 12.53 0.67 1.26
C THR A 69 12.75 -0.23 0.07
N VAL A 70 13.84 -0.01 -0.66
CA VAL A 70 14.25 -0.85 -1.79
C VAL A 70 15.67 -1.33 -1.51
N ILE A 71 15.90 -2.63 -1.60
CA ILE A 71 17.22 -3.24 -1.40
C ILE A 71 17.67 -3.84 -2.72
N PHE A 72 18.87 -3.44 -3.15
CA PHE A 72 19.55 -4.01 -4.31
C PHE A 72 20.67 -4.94 -3.84
N ASP A 73 20.91 -6.01 -4.58
CA ASP A 73 22.12 -6.81 -4.43
C ASP A 73 23.33 -6.16 -5.12
N GLY A 74 24.51 -6.75 -4.94
CA GLY A 74 25.74 -6.29 -5.59
C GLY A 74 25.74 -6.41 -7.12
N ASN A 75 24.76 -7.11 -7.71
CA ASN A 75 24.55 -7.22 -9.15
C ASN A 75 23.47 -6.24 -9.67
N ASN A 76 23.14 -5.21 -8.88
CA ASN A 76 22.10 -4.23 -9.16
C ASN A 76 20.67 -4.81 -9.29
N SER A 77 20.40 -6.04 -8.91
CA SER A 77 19.06 -6.62 -8.93
C SER A 77 18.30 -6.28 -7.65
N ILE A 78 16.98 -6.10 -7.74
CA ILE A 78 16.15 -5.77 -6.58
C ILE A 78 15.88 -7.05 -5.77
N LEU A 79 16.42 -7.10 -4.55
CA LEU A 79 16.14 -8.15 -3.57
C LEU A 79 14.82 -7.88 -2.84
N GLU A 80 14.59 -6.64 -2.45
CA GLU A 80 13.37 -6.24 -1.74
C GLU A 80 12.82 -4.91 -2.26
N ASN A 81 11.50 -4.81 -2.30
CA ASN A 81 10.78 -3.57 -2.57
C ASN A 81 9.57 -3.54 -1.62
N LYS A 82 9.68 -2.79 -0.53
CA LYS A 82 8.66 -2.71 0.51
C LYS A 82 8.02 -1.33 0.51
N LYS A 83 6.70 -1.32 0.73
CA LYS A 83 5.91 -0.11 0.95
C LYS A 83 5.42 -0.11 2.39
N HIS A 84 5.68 0.98 3.10
CA HIS A 84 5.29 1.19 4.49
C HIS A 84 4.15 2.21 4.54
N TYR A 85 2.93 1.71 4.75
CA TYR A 85 1.75 2.55 4.88
C TYR A 85 1.89 3.48 6.09
N LYS A 86 1.61 4.76 5.86
CA LYS A 86 1.43 5.72 6.94
C LYS A 86 0.13 5.46 7.68
N VAL A 87 0.10 5.90 8.94
CA VAL A 87 -1.08 5.88 9.83
C VAL A 87 -2.31 6.46 9.13
N PHE A 88 -2.15 7.50 8.31
CA PHE A 88 -3.23 8.07 7.50
C PHE A 88 -4.00 7.00 6.69
N HIS A 89 -3.32 6.05 6.03
CA HIS A 89 -3.97 4.98 5.25
C HIS A 89 -4.62 3.89 6.10
N MET A 90 -4.17 3.74 7.35
CA MET A 90 -4.77 2.81 8.30
C MET A 90 -6.06 3.41 8.86
N VAL A 91 -6.01 4.69 9.25
CA VAL A 91 -7.14 5.40 9.86
C VAL A 91 -8.24 5.69 8.85
N THR A 92 -7.89 6.19 7.66
CA THR A 92 -8.89 6.56 6.64
C THR A 92 -9.42 5.36 5.85
N GLY A 93 -8.79 4.20 5.97
CA GLY A 93 -9.08 3.06 5.10
C GLY A 93 -8.76 3.31 3.63
N LEU A 94 -8.09 4.41 3.24
CA LEU A 94 -7.65 4.68 1.86
C LEU A 94 -6.44 3.80 1.45
N ASN A 95 -6.63 2.50 1.64
CA ASN A 95 -5.82 1.39 1.18
C ASN A 95 -6.68 0.54 0.24
N LYS A 96 -6.09 -0.48 -0.42
CA LYS A 96 -6.79 -1.30 -1.42
C LYS A 96 -8.13 -1.84 -0.90
N SER A 97 -8.18 -2.27 0.37
CA SER A 97 -9.38 -2.84 0.98
C SER A 97 -10.47 -1.81 1.24
N GLY A 98 -10.15 -0.60 1.70
CA GLY A 98 -11.19 0.40 1.94
C GLY A 98 -11.76 1.01 0.65
N TYR A 99 -10.99 1.07 -0.45
CA TYR A 99 -11.60 1.40 -1.76
C TYR A 99 -12.63 0.36 -2.20
N ILE A 100 -12.36 -0.93 -1.97
CA ILE A 100 -13.32 -2.01 -2.25
C ILE A 100 -14.56 -1.85 -1.37
N PHE A 101 -14.37 -1.55 -0.08
CA PHE A 101 -15.48 -1.35 0.85
C PHE A 101 -16.36 -0.15 0.50
N ILE A 102 -15.76 1.00 0.15
CA ILE A 102 -16.49 2.18 -0.32
C ILE A 102 -17.26 1.85 -1.60
N GLY A 103 -16.63 1.14 -2.55
CA GLY A 103 -17.30 0.69 -3.76
C GLY A 103 -18.50 -0.23 -3.49
N LEU A 104 -18.38 -1.17 -2.55
CA LEU A 104 -19.49 -2.03 -2.11
C LEU A 104 -20.63 -1.22 -1.48
N LEU A 105 -20.30 -0.24 -0.63
CA LEU A 105 -21.28 0.66 -0.02
C LEU A 105 -22.07 1.44 -1.07
N PHE A 106 -21.39 2.05 -2.04
CA PHE A 106 -22.04 2.77 -3.14
C PHE A 106 -22.87 1.83 -4.02
N GLY A 107 -22.35 0.65 -4.37
CA GLY A 107 -23.10 -0.35 -5.13
C GLY A 107 -24.40 -0.78 -4.42
N PHE A 108 -24.33 -1.00 -3.10
CA PHE A 108 -25.51 -1.31 -2.29
C PHE A 108 -26.53 -0.16 -2.27
N TYR A 109 -26.05 1.08 -2.16
CA TYR A 109 -26.90 2.28 -2.21
C TYR A 109 -27.63 2.42 -3.55
N PHE A 110 -26.95 2.19 -4.68
CA PHE A 110 -27.58 2.26 -5.99
C PHE A 110 -28.64 1.17 -6.20
N ILE A 111 -28.40 -0.04 -5.67
CA ILE A 111 -29.34 -1.17 -5.82
C ILE A 111 -30.57 -0.99 -4.91
N ASN A 112 -30.37 -0.56 -3.66
CA ASN A 112 -31.43 -0.60 -2.64
C ASN A 112 -32.02 0.78 -2.33
N GLY A 113 -31.49 1.84 -2.94
CA GLY A 113 -31.81 3.22 -2.60
C GLY A 113 -31.24 3.64 -1.24
N PRO A 114 -31.54 4.88 -0.78
CA PRO A 114 -31.08 5.38 0.50
C PRO A 114 -31.56 4.50 1.65
N ILE A 115 -30.64 4.19 2.57
CA ILE A 115 -30.96 3.45 3.80
C ILE A 115 -31.92 4.30 4.61
N LYS A 116 -33.18 3.87 4.68
CA LYS A 116 -34.18 4.55 5.52
C LYS A 116 -33.76 4.42 6.99
N PRO A 117 -33.70 5.52 7.76
CA PRO A 117 -33.42 5.45 9.18
C PRO A 117 -34.47 4.56 9.85
N ILE A 118 -34.01 3.72 10.78
CA ILE A 118 -34.88 2.89 11.60
C ILE A 118 -35.49 3.84 12.63
N GLY A 119 -36.76 4.19 12.45
CA GLY A 119 -37.62 4.72 13.51
C GLY A 119 -38.20 3.59 14.34
#